data_AF-H0EJF7-F1
#
_entry.id   AF-H0EJF7-F1
#
_cell.length_a   1.000
_cell.length_b   1.000
_cell.length_c   1.000
_cell.angle_alpha   90.00
_cell.angle_beta   90.00
_cell.angle_gamma   90.00
#
_symmetry.space_group_name_H-M   'P 1'
#
loop_
_entity.id
_entity.type
_entity.pdbx_description
1 polymer ?
#
loop_
_entity_poly.entity_id
_entity_poly.type
_entity_poly.pdbx_seq_one_letter_code
_entity_poly.pdbx_strand_id
1 'polypeptide(L)' 'MPLQWLQSPSGGVVVEQIRMVREETQQAWVIVDGLEVLPEQAIAQFELMTGRKAPKRRMRMEVLENYHRYE' A
#
# COMPACT_ATOMS: atom_id res chain seq x y z
N MET A 1 -11.07 10.83 2.47
CA MET A 1 -9.83 11.63 2.60
C MET A 1 -10.14 13.07 2.18
N PRO A 2 -9.55 14.13 2.76
CA PRO A 2 -9.87 15.51 2.36
C PRO A 2 -9.42 15.81 0.92
N LEU A 3 -10.35 16.20 0.05
CA LEU A 3 -10.07 16.46 -1.38
C LEU A 3 -8.99 17.54 -1.60
N GLN A 4 -8.89 18.50 -0.69
CA GLN A 4 -7.85 19.54 -0.73
C GLN A 4 -6.41 18.99 -0.66
N TRP A 5 -6.20 17.81 -0.07
CA TRP A 5 -4.88 17.17 -0.03
C TRP A 5 -4.48 16.59 -1.40
N LEU A 6 -5.45 16.33 -2.27
CA LEU A 6 -5.27 15.92 -3.66
C LEU A 6 -4.97 17.10 -4.60
N GLN A 7 -4.85 18.32 -4.09
CA GLN A 7 -4.51 19.51 -4.89
C GLN A 7 -3.10 20.03 -4.60
N SER A 8 -2.28 19.27 -3.87
CA SER A 8 -0.93 19.70 -3.49
C SER A 8 -0.05 19.92 -4.74
N PRO A 9 0.59 21.09 -4.91
CA PRO A 9 1.45 21.39 -6.05
C PRO A 9 2.75 20.57 -6.09
N SER A 10 3.14 19.96 -4.98
CA SER A 10 4.27 19.02 -4.91
C SER A 10 3.92 17.59 -5.34
N GLY A 11 2.65 17.33 -5.67
CA GLY A 11 2.10 15.97 -5.69
C GLY A 11 1.94 15.41 -4.27
N GLY A 12 1.31 14.24 -4.17
CA GLY A 12 1.21 13.51 -2.91
C GLY A 12 1.13 12.00 -3.14
N VAL A 13 1.01 11.26 -2.05
CA VAL A 13 0.96 9.79 -2.04
C VAL A 13 -0.39 9.37 -1.49
N VAL A 14 -1.12 8.57 -2.25
CA VAL A 14 -2.36 7.94 -1.80
C VAL A 14 -2.11 6.46 -1.63
N VAL A 15 -2.44 5.95 -0.45
CA VAL A 15 -2.44 4.52 -0.12
C VAL A 15 -3.93 4.11 -0.01
N GLU A 16 -4.32 2.99 -0.62
CA GLU A 16 -5.62 2.28 -0.46
C GLU A 16 -6.91 2.71 -1.19
N GLN A 17 -6.94 3.71 -2.08
CA GLN A 17 -8.16 3.96 -2.90
C GLN A 17 -7.83 4.36 -4.35
N ILE A 18 -7.46 3.36 -5.14
CA ILE A 18 -6.89 3.48 -6.51
C ILE A 18 -7.90 4.03 -7.54
N ARG A 19 -9.18 3.63 -7.46
CA ARG A 19 -10.17 4.00 -8.49
C ARG A 19 -10.72 5.42 -8.33
N MET A 20 -11.07 5.81 -7.11
CA MET A 20 -11.76 7.07 -6.85
C MET A 20 -10.86 8.30 -7.11
N VAL A 21 -9.58 8.24 -6.72
CA VAL A 21 -8.65 9.38 -6.84
C VAL A 21 -8.23 9.65 -8.30
N ARG A 22 -8.18 8.61 -9.13
CA ARG A 22 -7.80 8.75 -10.55
C ARG A 22 -8.89 9.45 -11.38
N GLU A 23 -10.15 9.20 -11.06
CA GLU A 23 -11.29 9.83 -11.77
C GLU A 23 -11.46 11.30 -11.40
N GLU A 24 -11.05 11.70 -10.20
CA GLU A 24 -11.38 13.01 -9.62
C GLU A 24 -10.33 14.11 -9.87
N THR A 25 -9.06 13.76 -10.16
CA THR A 25 -7.95 14.74 -10.07
C THR A 25 -7.24 15.08 -11.38
N GLN A 26 -7.34 14.26 -12.45
CA GLN A 26 -6.61 14.42 -13.73
C GLN A 26 -5.08 14.70 -13.61
N GLN A 27 -4.48 14.46 -12.44
CA GLN A 27 -3.11 14.87 -12.12
C GLN A 27 -2.20 13.64 -11.97
N ALA A 28 -0.89 13.80 -12.19
CA ALA A 28 0.07 12.70 -12.15
C ALA A 28 0.40 12.30 -10.70
N TRP A 29 -0.36 11.39 -10.13
CA TRP A 29 -0.10 10.78 -8.82
C TRP A 29 0.82 9.57 -8.97
N VAL A 30 1.83 9.45 -8.09
CA VAL A 30 2.60 8.21 -7.96
C VAL A 30 1.71 7.21 -7.22
N ILE A 31 1.11 6.30 -7.99
CA ILE A 31 0.27 5.24 -7.47
C ILE A 31 1.20 4.19 -6.89
N VAL A 32 1.20 4.06 -5.56
CA VAL A 32 1.84 2.94 -4.88
C VAL A 32 0.74 1.91 -4.65
N ASP A 33 0.84 0.77 -5.32
CA ASP A 33 -0.07 -0.34 -5.08
C ASP A 33 0.06 -0.76 -3.60
N GLY A 34 -1.06 -0.79 -2.88
CA GLY A 34 -1.09 -1.14 -1.46
C GLY A 34 -0.45 -2.51 -1.19
N LEU A 35 -0.44 -3.39 -2.18
CA LEU A 35 0.16 -4.72 -2.11
C LEU A 35 1.68 -4.74 -2.07
N GLU A 36 2.36 -3.73 -2.63
CA GLU A 36 3.82 -3.65 -2.50
C GLU A 36 4.22 -3.28 -1.08
N VAL A 37 3.38 -2.50 -0.40
CA VAL A 37 3.64 -1.97 0.95
C VAL A 37 3.12 -2.90 2.05
N LEU A 38 2.05 -3.63 1.78
CA LEU A 38 1.40 -4.57 2.71
C LEU A 38 2.37 -5.59 3.34
N PRO A 39 3.21 -6.33 2.58
CA PRO A 39 4.13 -7.30 3.18
C PRO A 39 5.20 -6.61 4.03
N GLU A 40 5.64 -5.40 3.68
CA GLU A 40 6.64 -4.68 4.48
C GLU A 40 6.07 -4.19 5.81
N GLN A 41 4.82 -3.73 5.82
CA GLN A 41 4.10 -3.40 7.07
C GLN A 41 3.92 -4.63 7.95
N ALA A 42 3.46 -5.76 7.37
CA ALA A 42 3.26 -7.00 8.10
C ALA A 42 4.58 -7.54 8.70
N ILE A 43 5.70 -7.43 7.95
CA ILE A 43 7.04 -7.78 8.44
C ILE A 43 7.41 -6.94 9.66
N ALA A 44 7.26 -5.62 9.58
CA ALA A 44 7.57 -4.72 10.69
C ALA A 44 6.70 -5.04 11.92
N GLN A 45 5.41 -5.28 11.71
CA GLN A 45 4.47 -5.64 12.78
C GLN A 45 4.83 -6.97 13.45
N PHE A 46 5.20 -8.00 12.67
CA PHE A 46 5.64 -9.29 13.22
C PHE A 46 6.88 -9.15 14.09
N GLU A 47 7.90 -8.42 13.62
CA GLU A 47 9.15 -8.23 14.36
C GLU A 47 8.91 -7.44 15.65
N LEU A 48 8.07 -6.40 15.59
CA LEU A 48 7.68 -5.60 16.75
C LEU A 48 6.93 -6.43 17.80
N MET A 49 5.97 -7.24 17.39
CA MET A 49 5.10 -7.99 18.31
C MET A 49 5.76 -9.23 18.91
N THR A 50 6.68 -9.86 18.17
CA THR A 50 7.27 -11.14 18.57
C THR A 50 8.70 -11.02 19.07
N GLY A 51 9.38 -9.90 18.79
CA GLY A 51 10.82 -9.75 19.02
C GLY A 51 11.68 -10.70 18.17
N ARG A 52 11.09 -11.40 17.20
CA ARG A 52 11.77 -12.37 16.33
C ARG A 52 11.86 -11.84 14.91
N LYS A 53 12.94 -12.17 14.21
CA LYS A 53 13.12 -11.82 12.80
C LYS A 53 12.00 -12.43 11.95
N ALA A 54 11.38 -11.63 11.10
CA ALA A 54 10.27 -12.08 10.26
C ALA A 54 10.75 -13.02 9.14
N PRO A 55 9.94 -14.03 8.77
CA PRO A 55 10.19 -14.87 7.60
C PRO A 55 9.82 -14.13 6.30
N LYS A 56 10.57 -13.06 5.97
CA LYS A 56 10.25 -12.07 4.94
C LYS A 56 9.88 -12.67 3.58
N ARG A 57 10.64 -13.68 3.12
CA ARG A 57 10.39 -14.35 1.83
C ARG A 57 9.02 -15.02 1.79
N ARG A 58 8.63 -15.73 2.86
CA ARG A 58 7.33 -16.42 2.93
C ARG A 58 6.18 -15.41 2.99
N MET A 59 6.34 -14.35 3.77
CA MET A 59 5.32 -13.30 3.89
C MET A 59 5.07 -12.59 2.56
N ARG A 60 6.11 -12.28 1.78
CA ARG A 60 5.95 -11.70 0.43
C ARG A 60 5.29 -12.65 -0.56
N MET A 61 5.70 -13.93 -0.55
CA MET A 61 5.10 -14.94 -1.43
C MET A 61 3.61 -15.14 -1.14
N GLU A 62 3.21 -15.15 0.13
CA GLU A 62 1.81 -15.32 0.52
C GLU A 62 0.90 -14.23 -0.07
N VAL A 63 1.38 -12.98 -0.07
CA VAL A 63 0.64 -11.84 -0.66
C VAL A 63 0.51 -12.02 -2.17
N LEU A 64 1.59 -12.39 -2.87
CA LEU A 64 1.56 -12.59 -4.32
C LEU A 64 0.69 -13.79 -4.73
N GLU A 65 0.77 -14.91 -4.01
CA GLU A 65 0.05 -16.15 -4.34
C GLU A 65 -1.45 -16.06 -4.06
N ASN A 66 -1.86 -15.28 -3.05
CA ASN A 66 -3.26 -15.16 -2.66
C ASN A 66 -3.89 -13.83 -3.06
N TYR A 67 -3.19 -12.98 -3.82
CA TYR A 67 -3.70 -11.66 -4.17
C TYR A 67 -5.09 -11.74 -4.83
N HIS A 68 -5.25 -12.63 -5.80
CA HIS A 68 -6.51 -12.88 -6.50
C HIS A 68 -7.63 -13.47 -5.64
N ARG A 69 -7.35 -13.93 -4.42
CA ARG A 69 -8.36 -14.47 -3.51
C ARG A 69 -9.17 -13.35 -2.84
N TYR A 70 -8.65 -12.12 -2.82
CA TYR A 70 -9.25 -10.99 -2.11
C TYR A 70 -9.79 -9.88 -3.04
N GLU A 71 -9.86 -10.13 -4.35
CA GLU A 71 -10.67 -9.37 -5.32
C GLU A 71 -12.13 -9.85 -5.32
#